data_AF-A0A9D1IYS6-F1
#
_entry.id   AF-A0A9D1IYS6-F1
#
_cell.length_a   1.000
_cell.length_b   1.000
_cell.length_c   1.000
_cell.angle_alpha   90.00
_cell.angle_beta   90.00
_cell.angle_gamma   90.00
#
_symmetry.space_group_name_H-M   'P 1'
#
loop_
_entity.id
_entity.type
_entity.pdbx_description
1 polymer ?
#
loop_
_entity_poly.entity_id
_entity_poly.type
_entity_poly.pdbx_seq_one_letter_code
_entity_poly.pdbx_strand_id
1 'polypeptide(L)'
;EMSMIMSMALRFIPTLIEETDKIMSAQKARGADFETGKLTQRAKALLPLLVPLFVSSFRRADELAVAMESRCYHGGEGRTRMKQLRMHRRDWLALLLGALVLAATIVMNVYGL
;
A
#
# COMPACT_ATOMS: atom_id res chain seq x y z
N GLU A 1 -14.64 -2.79 5.05
CA GLU A 1 -13.99 -3.19 3.78
C GLU A 1 -12.72 -2.39 3.46
N MET A 2 -12.66 -1.09 3.75
CA MET A 2 -11.46 -0.26 3.51
C MET A 2 -10.16 -0.83 4.09
N SER A 3 -10.16 -1.37 5.31
CA SER A 3 -8.94 -1.98 5.88
C SER A 3 -8.45 -3.17 5.06
N MET A 4 -9.37 -3.92 4.45
CA MET A 4 -9.08 -5.09 3.65
C MET A 4 -8.43 -4.66 2.33
N ILE A 5 -9.03 -3.71 1.63
CA ILE A 5 -8.48 -3.11 0.40
C ILE A 5 -7.08 -2.56 0.66
N MET A 6 -6.89 -1.79 1.75
CA MET A 6 -5.59 -1.25 2.12
C MET A 6 -4.56 -2.36 2.42
N SER A 7 -4.95 -3.39 3.18
CA SER A 7 -4.05 -4.50 3.48
C SER A 7 -3.64 -5.31 2.24
N MET A 8 -4.55 -5.45 1.28
CA MET A 8 -4.28 -6.07 -0.02
C MET A 8 -3.35 -5.20 -0.87
N ALA A 9 -3.62 -3.90 -0.95
CA ALA A 9 -2.78 -2.96 -1.68
C ALA A 9 -1.34 -2.98 -1.15
N LEU A 10 -1.15 -2.91 0.18
CA LEU A 10 0.17 -2.99 0.81
C LEU A 10 0.91 -4.30 0.50
N ARG A 11 0.18 -5.42 0.40
CA ARG A 11 0.77 -6.71 0.02
C ARG A 11 1.11 -6.80 -1.47
N PHE A 12 0.36 -6.11 -2.33
CA PHE A 12 0.58 -6.12 -3.77
C PHE A 12 1.67 -5.15 -4.24
N ILE A 13 1.96 -4.08 -3.50
CA ILE A 13 3.02 -3.12 -3.87
C ILE A 13 4.37 -3.82 -4.14
N PRO A 14 4.91 -4.68 -3.25
CA PRO A 14 6.17 -5.36 -3.51
C PRO A 14 6.13 -6.21 -4.79
N THR A 15 5.05 -6.97 -4.99
CA THR A 15 4.89 -7.83 -6.17
C THR A 15 4.79 -7.01 -7.46
N LEU A 16 4.11 -5.87 -7.44
CA LEU A 16 4.01 -4.98 -8.60
C LEU A 16 5.36 -4.35 -8.96
N ILE A 17 6.18 -4.00 -7.96
CA ILE A 17 7.54 -3.51 -8.19
C ILE A 17 8.38 -4.60 -8.85
N GLU A 18 8.40 -5.82 -8.31
CA GLU A 18 9.13 -6.94 -8.91
C GLU A 18 8.68 -7.25 -10.34
N GLU A 19 7.38 -7.16 -10.61
CA GLU A 19 6.81 -7.40 -11.94
C GLU A 19 7.17 -6.26 -12.91
N THR A 20 7.17 -5.02 -12.43
CA THR A 20 7.67 -3.85 -13.17
C THR A 20 9.12 -4.05 -13.57
N ASP A 21 9.99 -4.46 -12.66
CA ASP A 21 11.41 -4.66 -12.92
C ASP A 21 11.67 -5.79 -13.93
N LYS A 22 10.90 -6.88 -13.83
CA LYS A 22 10.94 -7.99 -14.80
C LYS A 22 10.53 -7.54 -16.19
N ILE A 23 9.41 -6.82 -16.31
CA ILE A 23 8.91 -6.31 -17.58
C ILE A 23 9.90 -5.30 -18.17
N MET A 24 10.43 -4.39 -17.35
CA MET A 24 11.38 -3.38 -17.78
C MET A 24 12.67 -4.01 -18.31
N SER A 25 13.20 -5.01 -17.62
CA SER A 25 14.38 -5.76 -18.05
C SER A 25 14.14 -6.50 -19.37
N ALA A 26 12.97 -7.13 -19.52
CA ALA A 26 12.57 -7.81 -20.76
C ALA A 26 12.43 -6.84 -21.95
N GLN A 27 11.87 -5.65 -21.72
CA GLN A 27 11.74 -4.65 -22.78
C GLN A 27 13.09 -4.01 -23.13
N LYS A 28 13.97 -3.76 -22.14
CA LYS A 28 15.35 -3.31 -22.39
C LYS A 28 16.12 -4.33 -23.26
N ALA A 29 15.97 -5.62 -22.98
CA ALA A 29 16.57 -6.69 -23.79
C ALA A 29 16.01 -6.75 -25.24
N ARG A 30 14.78 -6.27 -25.44
CA ARG A 30 14.14 -6.12 -26.77
C ARG A 30 14.49 -4.81 -27.48
N GLY A 31 15.41 -4.01 -26.91
CA GLY A 31 15.87 -2.75 -27.49
C GLY A 31 14.99 -1.55 -27.15
N ALA A 32 14.09 -1.64 -26.17
CA ALA A 32 13.35 -0.49 -25.69
C ALA A 32 14.26 0.41 -24.85
N ASP A 33 14.40 1.66 -25.27
CA ASP A 33 15.09 2.71 -24.51
C ASP A 33 14.07 3.54 -23.72
N PHE A 34 14.20 3.52 -22.40
CA PHE A 34 13.34 4.25 -21.47
C PHE A 34 13.97 5.55 -20.96
N GLU A 35 15.27 5.76 -21.21
CA GLU A 35 16.04 6.86 -20.63
C GLU A 35 16.44 7.92 -21.64
N THR A 36 16.48 7.62 -22.94
CA THR A 36 16.88 8.61 -23.96
C THR A 36 15.66 9.26 -24.64
N GLY A 37 15.82 10.52 -25.08
CA GLY A 37 14.82 11.24 -25.89
C GLY A 37 13.99 12.30 -25.17
N LYS A 38 13.06 12.91 -25.90
CA LYS A 38 12.15 13.97 -25.40
C LYS A 38 11.14 13.37 -24.40
N LEU A 39 10.59 14.20 -23.51
CA LEU A 39 9.60 13.78 -22.50
C LEU A 39 8.42 12.99 -23.11
N THR A 40 7.96 13.40 -24.29
CA THR A 40 6.88 12.72 -25.04
C THR A 40 7.26 11.37 -25.61
N GLN A 41 8.52 11.17 -25.99
CA GLN A 41 9.03 9.88 -26.44
C GLN A 41 9.16 8.91 -25.27
N ARG A 42 9.68 9.39 -24.13
CA ARG A 42 9.75 8.60 -22.88
C ARG A 42 8.37 8.17 -22.39
N ALA A 43 7.38 9.06 -22.44
CA ALA A 43 6.00 8.72 -22.08
C ALA A 43 5.43 7.59 -22.97
N LYS A 44 5.68 7.65 -24.28
CA LYS A 44 5.28 6.57 -25.21
C LYS A 44 6.06 5.27 -24.97
N ALA A 45 7.33 5.35 -24.58
CA ALA A 45 8.14 4.19 -24.25
C ALA A 45 7.62 3.41 -23.03
N LEU A 46 6.82 4.02 -22.14
CA LEU A 46 6.22 3.35 -20.98
C LEU A 46 4.98 2.51 -21.32
N LEU A 47 4.34 2.69 -22.47
CA LEU A 47 3.14 1.92 -22.87
C LEU A 47 3.36 0.40 -22.87
N PRO A 48 4.45 -0.14 -23.45
CA PRO A 48 4.79 -1.58 -23.40
C PRO A 48 5.02 -2.14 -22.00
N LEU A 49 5.25 -1.30 -20.99
CA LEU A 49 5.35 -1.69 -19.59
C LEU A 49 3.99 -1.63 -18.91
N LEU A 50 3.22 -0.57 -19.18
CA LEU A 50 1.95 -0.30 -18.53
C LEU A 50 0.88 -1.32 -18.93
N VAL A 51 0.74 -1.64 -20.23
CA VAL A 51 -0.31 -2.56 -20.71
C VAL A 51 -0.19 -3.96 -20.09
N PRO A 52 0.98 -4.64 -20.11
CA PRO A 52 1.10 -5.96 -19.48
C PRO A 52 0.87 -5.93 -17.97
N LEU A 53 1.37 -4.89 -17.29
CA LEU A 53 1.21 -4.74 -15.84
C LEU A 53 -0.25 -4.56 -15.43
N PHE A 54 -1.03 -3.80 -16.21
CA PHE A 54 -2.46 -3.66 -16.00
C PHE A 54 -3.22 -4.97 -16.22
N VAL A 55 -2.97 -5.65 -17.34
CA VAL A 55 -3.62 -6.94 -17.63
C VAL A 55 -3.31 -7.98 -16.56
N SER A 56 -2.06 -8.06 -16.10
CA SER A 56 -1.65 -8.95 -15.02
C SER A 56 -2.32 -8.59 -13.70
N SER A 57 -2.39 -7.30 -13.36
CA SER A 57 -3.02 -6.81 -12.13
C SER A 57 -4.52 -7.15 -12.08
N PHE A 58 -5.24 -6.98 -13.20
CA PHE A 58 -6.66 -7.35 -13.28
C PHE A 58 -6.87 -8.86 -13.14
N ARG A 59 -6.04 -9.68 -13.81
CA ARG A 59 -6.10 -11.14 -13.67
C ARG A 59 -5.89 -11.57 -12.22
N ARG A 60 -4.89 -10.99 -11.55
CA ARG A 60 -4.62 -11.27 -10.14
C ARG A 60 -5.77 -10.85 -9.22
N ALA A 61 -6.42 -9.72 -9.53
CA ALA A 61 -7.59 -9.28 -8.78
C ALA A 61 -8.76 -10.27 -8.91
N ASP A 62 -8.99 -10.78 -10.12
CA ASP A 62 -10.03 -11.77 -10.42
C ASP A 62 -9.75 -13.12 -9.71
N GLU A 63 -8.53 -13.64 -9.84
CA GLU A 63 -8.08 -14.84 -9.13
C GLU A 63 -8.23 -14.70 -7.61
N LEU A 64 -7.92 -13.52 -7.07
CA LEU A 64 -8.06 -13.24 -5.65
C LEU A 64 -9.54 -13.16 -5.22
N ALA A 65 -10.41 -12.57 -6.04
CA ALA A 65 -11.84 -12.52 -5.76
C ALA A 65 -12.43 -13.93 -5.68
N VAL A 66 -12.14 -14.78 -6.68
CA VAL A 66 -12.59 -16.18 -6.69
C VAL A 66 -12.00 -16.97 -5.51
N ALA A 67 -10.72 -16.74 -5.18
CA ALA A 67 -10.08 -17.38 -4.03
C ALA A 67 -10.69 -16.93 -2.69
N MET A 68 -11.21 -15.70 -2.61
CA MET A 68 -11.90 -15.20 -1.43
C MET A 68 -13.30 -15.80 -1.30
N GLU A 69 -14.06 -15.85 -2.39
CA GLU A 69 -15.39 -16.47 -2.42
C GLU A 69 -15.33 -17.95 -2.07
N SER A 70 -14.38 -18.70 -2.64
CA SER A 70 -14.17 -20.12 -2.30
C SER A 70 -13.77 -20.35 -0.84
N ARG A 71 -13.11 -19.37 -0.20
CA ARG A 71 -12.85 -19.37 1.26
C ARG A 71 -14.03 -18.86 2.08
N CYS A 72 -15.22 -18.76 1.48
CA CYS A 72 -16.43 -18.25 2.11
C CYS A 72 -16.24 -16.84 2.70
N TYR A 73 -15.41 -16.01 2.06
CA TYR A 73 -15.31 -14.61 2.43
C TYR A 73 -16.59 -13.90 2.01
N HIS A 74 -17.47 -13.65 2.97
CA HIS A 74 -18.63 -12.80 2.82
C HIS A 74 -18.30 -11.53 3.62
N GLY A 75 -18.07 -10.41 2.94
CA GLY A 75 -17.80 -9.13 3.61
C GLY A 75 -18.93 -8.80 4.59
N GLY A 76 -18.63 -8.17 5.72
CA GLY A 76 -19.67 -7.78 6.68
C GLY A 76 -19.24 -7.73 8.14
N GLU A 77 -20.23 -7.47 8.99
CA GLU A 77 -20.14 -7.49 10.46
C GLU A 77 -19.98 -8.92 10.99
N GLY A 78 -19.44 -9.08 12.20
CA GLY A 78 -19.24 -10.40 12.83
C GLY A 78 -17.91 -11.10 12.51
N ARG A 79 -16.99 -10.46 11.79
CA ARG A 79 -15.67 -11.03 11.48
C ARG A 79 -14.71 -10.97 12.67
N THR A 80 -14.07 -12.09 12.98
CA THR A 80 -13.02 -12.16 14.01
C THR A 80 -11.69 -11.64 13.46
N ARG A 81 -10.92 -10.94 14.31
CA ARG A 81 -9.59 -10.42 13.95
C ARG A 81 -8.52 -11.39 14.42
N MET A 82 -7.74 -11.95 13.50
CA MET A 82 -6.60 -12.83 13.82
C MET A 82 -5.46 -12.06 14.50
N LYS A 83 -5.12 -10.87 14.01
CA LYS A 83 -4.09 -10.01 14.60
C LYS A 83 -4.76 -8.89 15.39
N GLN A 84 -4.90 -9.09 16.69
CA GLN A 84 -5.44 -8.10 17.61
C GLN A 84 -4.30 -7.21 18.12
N LEU A 85 -4.44 -5.89 18.00
CA LEU A 85 -3.51 -4.97 18.67
C LEU A 85 -3.79 -5.01 20.17
N ARG A 86 -2.77 -5.33 20.97
CA ARG A 86 -2.83 -5.27 22.44
C ARG A 86 -1.98 -4.11 22.91
N MET A 87 -2.57 -3.23 23.71
CA MET A 87 -1.84 -2.13 24.35
C MET A 87 -0.79 -2.69 25.29
N HIS A 88 0.44 -2.25 25.12
CA HIS A 88 1.55 -2.62 25.99
C HIS A 88 1.80 -1.51 27.03
N ARG A 89 2.56 -1.80 28.09
CA ARG A 89 2.95 -0.81 29.11
C ARG A 89 3.67 0.40 28.51
N ARG A 90 4.38 0.21 27.40
CA ARG A 90 5.06 1.28 26.65
C ARG A 90 4.06 2.26 26.02
N ASP A 91 2.94 1.76 25.52
CA ASP A 91 1.90 2.58 24.90
C ASP A 91 1.22 3.46 25.96
N TRP A 92 0.98 2.90 27.15
CA TRP A 92 0.47 3.65 28.30
C TRP A 92 1.44 4.74 28.76
N LEU A 93 2.74 4.44 28.84
CA LEU A 93 3.74 5.43 29.23
C LEU A 93 3.87 6.54 28.18
N ALA A 94 3.82 6.20 26.89
CA ALA A 94 3.82 7.18 25.80
C ALA A 94 2.58 8.08 25.83
N LEU A 95 1.40 7.52 26.12
CA LEU A 95 0.16 8.28 26.29
C LEU A 95 0.24 9.25 27.47
N LEU A 96 0.77 8.80 28.61
CA LEU A 96 0.90 9.64 29.81
C LEU A 96 1.87 10.80 29.57
N LEU A 97 3.05 10.51 29.01
CA LEU A 97 4.01 11.55 28.66
C LEU A 97 3.44 12.54 27.63
N GLY A 98 2.76 12.06 26.60
CA GLY A 98 2.10 12.91 25.60
C GLY A 98 1.03 13.82 26.22
N ALA A 99 0.22 13.29 27.13
CA ALA A 99 -0.77 14.07 27.86
C ALA A 99 -0.13 15.13 28.77
N LEU A 100 1.00 14.81 29.42
CA LEU A 100 1.73 15.74 30.28
C LEU A 100 2.33 16.89 29.47
N VAL A 101 2.92 16.60 28.30
CA VAL A 101 3.43 17.62 27.39
C VAL A 101 2.30 18.53 26.88
N LEU A 102 1.17 17.96 26.48
CA LEU A 102 -0.01 18.74 26.06
C LEU A 102 -0.56 19.62 27.19
N ALA A 103 -0.62 19.10 28.42
CA ALA A 103 -1.05 19.88 29.56
C ALA A 103 -0.07 21.03 29.84
N ALA A 104 1.23 20.78 29.78
CA ALA A 104 2.25 21.81 29.97
C ALA A 104 2.17 22.92 28.90
N THR A 105 1.96 22.56 27.63
CA THR A 105 1.82 23.57 26.56
C THR A 105 0.54 24.40 26.70
N ILE A 106 -0.57 23.78 27.09
CA ILE A 106 -1.82 24.50 27.35
C ILE A 106 -1.65 25.44 28.54
N VAL A 107 -1.01 24.99 29.63
CA VAL A 107 -0.75 25.83 30.80
C VAL A 107 0.16 27.00 30.43
N MET A 108 1.26 26.78 29.72
CA MET A 108 2.13 27.86 29.24
C MET A 108 1.35 28.89 28.40
N ASN A 109 0.51 28.43 27.47
CA ASN A 109 -0.31 29.29 26.63
C ASN A 109 -1.35 30.10 27.44
N VAL A 110 -2.01 29.48 28.42
CA VAL A 110 -3.01 30.15 29.28
C VAL A 110 -2.37 31.16 30.23
N TYR A 111 -1.18 30.87 30.75
CA TYR A 111 -0.42 31.80 31.61
C TYR A 111 0.41 32.83 30.82
N GLY A 112 0.34 32.82 29.48
CA GLY A 112 0.90 33.87 28.62
C GLY A 112 2.43 33.94 28.61
N LEU A 113 3.12 32.80 28.72
CA LEU A 113 4.55 32.66 28.43
C LEU A 113 4.77 32.21 26.98
#